data_AF-A0AAE6Y4B5-F1
#
_entry.id   AF-A0AAE6Y4B5-F1
#
_cell.length_a   1.000
_cell.length_b   1.000
_cell.length_c   1.000
_cell.angle_alpha   90.00
_cell.angle_beta   90.00
_cell.angle_gamma   90.00
#
_symmetry.space_group_name_H-M   'P 1'
#
loop_
_entity.id
_entity.type
_entity.pdbx_description
1 polymer ?
#
loop_
_entity_poly.entity_id
_entity_poly.type
_entity_poly.pdbx_seq_one_letter_code
_entity_poly.pdbx_strand_id
1 'polypeptide(L)'
;MDTWQDLAAVVEERLAAMSSGERGVFAAGAAERLMCRHEALPEEDRAPFTMSLRPLLNSVWEAVLGDSTAFTAVKRGVAEYLLSDYCHNDGQDGPDDADEHAAAATLHAAHAYLFECADFAIWASRRAVDAVDEQLQYLDESDEDTPDLDEALVAELRRQLEDLDLIATYSKDLRYASLGLPIGTSVRLRVELRTPLSAR
;
A
#
# COMPACT_ATOMS: atom_id res chain seq x y z
N MET A 1 23.28 12.89 9.33
CA MET A 1 22.21 11.98 9.77
C MET A 1 21.01 12.51 9.01
N ASP A 2 20.55 11.77 8.00
CA ASP A 2 19.43 12.24 7.19
C ASP A 2 18.19 12.22 8.07
N THR A 3 17.40 13.30 8.01
CA THR A 3 16.14 13.37 8.77
C THR A 3 15.11 12.45 8.10
N TRP A 4 14.06 12.05 8.83
CA TRP A 4 13.00 11.26 8.20
C TRP A 4 12.32 12.06 7.08
N GLN A 5 12.24 13.39 7.17
CA GLN A 5 11.70 14.23 6.10
C GLN A 5 12.56 14.16 4.83
N ASP A 6 13.89 14.13 4.97
CA ASP A 6 14.80 13.99 3.83
C ASP A 6 14.59 12.64 3.13
N LEU A 7 14.44 11.55 3.91
CA LEU A 7 14.19 10.22 3.37
C LEU A 7 12.81 10.12 2.69
N ALA A 8 11.78 10.74 3.28
CA ALA A 8 10.45 10.81 2.68
C ALA A 8 10.49 11.52 1.32
N ALA A 9 11.21 12.64 1.22
CA ALA A 9 11.40 13.34 -0.05
C ALA A 9 12.11 12.46 -1.11
N VAL A 10 13.11 11.67 -0.70
CA VAL A 10 13.79 10.72 -1.61
C VAL A 10 12.84 9.61 -2.08
N VAL A 11 12.00 9.05 -1.20
CA VAL A 11 10.99 8.07 -1.58
C VAL A 11 10.02 8.65 -2.61
N GLU A 12 9.50 9.86 -2.37
CA GLU A 12 8.60 10.55 -3.30
C GLU A 12 9.25 10.82 -4.66
N GLU A 13 10.49 11.30 -4.68
CA GLU A 13 11.25 11.53 -5.92
C GLU A 13 11.42 10.23 -6.72
N ARG A 14 11.78 9.13 -6.05
CA ARG A 14 11.94 7.82 -6.69
C ARG A 14 10.63 7.30 -7.25
N LEU A 15 9.54 7.39 -6.51
CA LEU A 15 8.21 6.97 -6.96
C LEU A 15 7.76 7.77 -8.19
N ALA A 16 8.00 9.09 -8.20
CA ALA A 16 7.70 9.94 -9.34
C ALA A 16 8.48 9.54 -10.61
N ALA A 17 9.72 9.07 -10.46
CA ALA A 17 10.59 8.67 -11.57
C ALA A 17 10.32 7.26 -12.13
N MET A 18 9.68 6.38 -11.37
CA MET A 18 9.40 4.99 -11.78
C MET A 18 8.33 4.86 -12.88
N SER A 19 8.21 3.68 -13.48
CA SER A 19 7.07 3.35 -14.35
C SER A 19 5.78 3.10 -13.57
N SER A 20 4.62 3.13 -14.25
CA SER A 20 3.33 2.88 -13.60
C SER A 20 3.22 1.47 -13.02
N GLY A 21 3.77 0.45 -13.68
CA GLY A 21 3.79 -0.92 -13.15
C GLY A 21 4.64 -1.06 -11.88
N GLU A 22 5.80 -0.42 -11.83
CA GLU A 22 6.66 -0.39 -10.64
C GLU A 22 5.95 0.29 -9.46
N ARG A 23 5.31 1.44 -9.70
CA ARG A 23 4.51 2.15 -8.70
C ARG A 23 3.34 1.33 -8.18
N GLY A 24 2.65 0.61 -9.06
CA GLY A 24 1.54 -0.27 -8.68
C GLY A 24 1.99 -1.39 -7.74
N VAL A 25 3.14 -2.02 -8.02
CA VAL A 25 3.73 -3.04 -7.14
C VAL A 25 4.12 -2.45 -5.79
N PHE A 26 4.77 -1.27 -5.77
CA PHE A 26 5.12 -0.60 -4.53
C PHE A 26 3.89 -0.31 -3.67
N ALA A 27 2.85 0.30 -4.26
CA ALA A 27 1.63 0.65 -3.55
C ALA A 27 0.91 -0.59 -3.00
N ALA A 28 0.86 -1.68 -3.77
CA ALA A 28 0.31 -2.96 -3.31
C ALA A 28 1.12 -3.54 -2.14
N GLY A 29 2.45 -3.43 -2.17
CA GLY A 29 3.34 -3.82 -1.07
C GLY A 29 3.06 -3.07 0.23
N ALA A 30 2.99 -1.74 0.16
CA ALA A 30 2.67 -0.89 1.31
C ALA A 30 1.29 -1.24 1.89
N ALA A 31 0.27 -1.34 1.04
CA ALA A 31 -1.09 -1.71 1.44
C ALA A 31 -1.17 -3.10 2.07
N GLU A 32 -0.45 -4.09 1.53
CA GLU A 32 -0.42 -5.46 2.04
C GLU A 32 0.17 -5.53 3.44
N ARG A 33 1.26 -4.80 3.72
CA ARG A 33 1.84 -4.77 5.07
C ARG A 33 0.89 -4.14 6.07
N LEU A 34 0.23 -3.04 5.70
CA LEU A 34 -0.76 -2.39 6.56
C LEU A 34 -1.97 -3.30 6.80
N MET A 35 -2.51 -3.91 5.76
CA MET A 35 -3.61 -4.88 5.87
C MET A 35 -3.22 -6.08 6.75
N CYS A 36 -2.02 -6.61 6.59
CA CYS A 36 -1.54 -7.70 7.45
C CYS A 36 -1.38 -7.26 8.91
N ARG A 37 -1.01 -6.00 9.20
CA ARG A 37 -0.98 -5.48 10.58
C ARG A 37 -2.41 -5.39 11.13
N HIS A 38 -3.35 -4.82 10.38
CA HIS A 38 -4.77 -4.73 10.74
C HIS A 38 -5.40 -6.09 11.03
N GLU A 39 -5.13 -7.09 10.19
CA GLU A 39 -5.62 -8.45 10.37
C GLU A 39 -5.11 -9.15 11.64
N ALA A 40 -4.00 -8.69 12.22
CA ALA A 40 -3.47 -9.24 13.45
C ALA A 40 -3.98 -8.54 14.71
N LEU A 41 -4.76 -7.46 14.57
CA LEU A 41 -5.46 -6.86 15.70
C LEU A 41 -6.45 -7.88 16.32
N PRO A 42 -6.83 -7.70 17.60
CA PRO A 42 -7.98 -8.38 18.18
C PRO A 42 -9.23 -8.23 17.32
N GLU A 43 -10.13 -9.23 17.31
CA GLU A 43 -11.31 -9.22 16.44
C GLU A 43 -12.22 -8.00 16.68
N GLU A 44 -12.26 -7.50 17.90
CA GLU A 44 -13.02 -6.31 18.31
C GLU A 44 -12.46 -5.00 17.77
N ASP A 45 -11.17 -4.95 17.42
CA ASP A 45 -10.48 -3.76 16.90
C ASP A 45 -10.39 -3.78 15.35
N ARG A 46 -10.81 -4.86 14.70
CA ARG A 46 -10.78 -4.97 13.24
C ARG A 46 -11.95 -4.22 12.63
N ALA A 47 -11.67 -3.06 12.05
CA ALA A 47 -12.63 -2.32 11.23
C ALA A 47 -13.25 -3.22 10.13
N PRO A 48 -14.58 -3.44 10.12
CA PRO A 48 -15.25 -4.31 9.16
C PRO A 48 -15.02 -3.88 7.71
N PHE A 49 -15.01 -2.56 7.44
CA PHE A 49 -14.76 -2.03 6.11
C PHE A 49 -13.36 -2.40 5.62
N THR A 50 -12.31 -2.14 6.40
CA THR A 50 -10.93 -2.52 6.05
C THR A 50 -10.83 -4.01 5.73
N MET A 51 -11.40 -4.87 6.56
CA MET A 51 -11.41 -6.33 6.32
C MET A 51 -12.11 -6.71 5.01
N SER A 52 -13.16 -5.96 4.62
CA SER A 52 -13.88 -6.19 3.36
C SER A 52 -13.04 -5.89 2.11
N LEU A 53 -11.94 -5.14 2.23
CA LEU A 53 -11.07 -4.75 1.12
C LEU A 53 -9.99 -5.81 0.78
N ARG A 54 -9.82 -6.85 1.60
CA ARG A 54 -8.84 -7.93 1.32
C ARG A 54 -9.00 -8.57 -0.07
N PRO A 55 -10.21 -8.90 -0.57
CA PRO A 55 -10.39 -9.39 -1.94
C PRO A 55 -9.99 -8.38 -3.02
N LEU A 56 -10.21 -7.09 -2.79
CA LEU A 56 -9.75 -6.03 -3.69
C LEU A 56 -8.22 -6.01 -3.74
N LEU A 57 -7.55 -5.99 -2.58
CA LEU A 57 -6.09 -6.00 -2.51
C LEU A 57 -5.46 -7.23 -3.18
N ASN A 58 -6.07 -8.41 -3.00
CA ASN A 58 -5.67 -9.61 -3.74
C ASN A 58 -5.77 -9.41 -5.26
N SER A 59 -6.86 -8.81 -5.74
CA SER A 59 -7.04 -8.51 -7.16
C SER A 59 -6.04 -7.49 -7.67
N VAL A 60 -5.70 -6.47 -6.86
CA VAL A 60 -4.66 -5.48 -7.18
C VAL A 60 -3.32 -6.17 -7.36
N TRP A 61 -2.93 -7.07 -6.45
CA TRP A 61 -1.69 -7.85 -6.58
C TRP A 61 -1.62 -8.64 -7.89
N GLU A 62 -2.69 -9.34 -8.25
CA GLU A 62 -2.73 -10.07 -9.52
C GLU A 62 -2.59 -9.13 -10.72
N ALA A 63 -3.28 -8.00 -10.66
CA ALA A 63 -3.31 -7.02 -11.74
C ALA A 63 -1.94 -6.32 -11.94
N VAL A 64 -1.29 -5.86 -10.87
CA VAL A 64 0.03 -5.19 -10.96
C VAL A 64 1.15 -6.14 -11.36
N LEU A 65 0.96 -7.45 -11.16
CA LEU A 65 1.87 -8.51 -11.61
C LEU A 65 1.49 -9.07 -12.99
N GLY A 66 0.60 -8.38 -13.71
CA GLY A 66 0.31 -8.63 -15.12
C GLY A 66 -0.75 -9.69 -15.41
N ASP A 67 -1.57 -10.07 -14.43
CA ASP A 67 -2.80 -10.81 -14.71
C ASP A 67 -3.90 -9.84 -15.18
N SER A 68 -4.06 -9.76 -16.51
CA SER A 68 -5.07 -8.88 -17.12
C SER A 68 -6.52 -9.28 -16.81
N THR A 69 -6.76 -10.51 -16.32
CA THR A 69 -8.11 -10.94 -15.92
C THR A 69 -8.58 -10.26 -14.63
N ALA A 70 -7.65 -9.80 -13.79
CA ALA A 70 -7.93 -9.10 -12.55
C ALA A 70 -8.47 -7.68 -12.74
N PHE A 71 -8.28 -7.06 -13.92
CA PHE A 71 -8.71 -5.68 -14.20
C PHE A 71 -10.19 -5.43 -13.91
N THR A 72 -11.06 -6.37 -14.28
CA THR A 72 -12.51 -6.25 -14.02
C THR A 72 -12.83 -6.32 -12.53
N ALA A 73 -12.11 -7.15 -11.77
CA ALA A 73 -12.30 -7.27 -10.33
C ALA A 73 -11.85 -6.00 -9.61
N VAL A 74 -10.69 -5.43 -9.97
CA VAL A 74 -10.20 -4.18 -9.38
C VAL A 74 -11.17 -3.02 -9.63
N LYS A 75 -11.64 -2.84 -10.87
CA LYS A 75 -12.64 -1.81 -11.17
C LYS A 75 -13.93 -1.98 -10.38
N ARG A 76 -14.40 -3.23 -10.24
CA ARG A 76 -15.62 -3.51 -9.49
C ARG A 76 -15.43 -3.16 -8.02
N GLY A 77 -14.35 -3.58 -7.38
CA GLY A 77 -14.11 -3.27 -5.96
C GLY A 77 -14.01 -1.77 -5.70
N VAL A 78 -13.34 -1.01 -6.58
CA VAL A 78 -13.32 0.46 -6.50
C VAL A 78 -14.71 1.06 -6.69
N ALA A 79 -15.50 0.57 -7.65
CA ALA A 79 -16.86 1.04 -7.86
C ALA A 79 -17.78 0.72 -6.68
N GLU A 80 -17.64 -0.44 -6.06
CA GLU A 80 -18.37 -0.84 -4.84
C GLU A 80 -18.04 0.11 -3.69
N TYR A 81 -16.76 0.44 -3.48
CA TYR A 81 -16.36 1.45 -2.51
C TYR A 81 -17.01 2.82 -2.81
N LEU A 82 -16.86 3.34 -4.03
CA LEU A 82 -17.37 4.66 -4.42
C LEU A 82 -18.91 4.79 -4.31
N LEU A 83 -19.62 3.66 -4.36
CA LEU A 83 -21.08 3.59 -4.21
C LEU A 83 -21.52 3.20 -2.80
N SER A 84 -20.59 2.88 -1.91
CA SER A 84 -20.87 2.49 -0.52
C SER A 84 -20.99 3.72 0.38
N ASP A 85 -21.58 3.49 1.56
CA ASP A 85 -21.68 4.51 2.61
C ASP A 85 -20.32 4.93 3.18
N TYR A 86 -19.25 4.17 2.91
CA TYR A 86 -17.87 4.45 3.34
C TYR A 86 -17.15 5.49 2.48
N CYS A 87 -17.62 5.74 1.26
CA CYS A 87 -17.12 6.82 0.43
C CYS A 87 -17.88 8.11 0.78
N HIS A 88 -17.56 8.68 1.94
CA HIS A 88 -18.24 9.86 2.45
C HIS A 88 -18.07 11.06 1.51
N ASN A 89 -19.16 11.47 0.86
CA ASN A 89 -19.25 12.77 0.20
C ASN A 89 -19.50 13.92 1.20
N ASP A 90 -19.80 13.60 2.47
CA ASP A 90 -20.36 14.54 3.46
C ASP A 90 -19.46 14.81 4.70
N GLY A 91 -18.25 14.26 4.80
CA GLY A 91 -17.31 14.57 5.90
C GLY A 91 -16.26 13.48 6.16
N GLN A 92 -15.21 13.82 6.92
CA GLN A 92 -14.07 12.92 7.22
C GLN A 92 -14.34 11.93 8.38
N ASP A 93 -15.34 12.15 9.23
CA ASP A 93 -15.54 11.38 10.47
C ASP A 93 -16.75 10.43 10.37
N GLY A 94 -16.63 9.39 9.54
CA GLY A 94 -17.60 8.30 9.51
C GLY A 94 -17.24 7.16 10.47
N PRO A 95 -18.21 6.38 10.97
CA PRO A 95 -17.98 5.32 11.97
C PRO A 95 -17.22 4.09 11.45
N ASP A 96 -16.89 4.03 10.15
CA ASP A 96 -16.16 2.94 9.50
C ASP A 96 -15.25 3.58 8.45
N ASP A 97 -14.01 3.81 8.84
CA ASP A 97 -13.20 4.88 8.28
C ASP A 97 -12.40 4.42 7.05
N ALA A 98 -12.76 4.93 5.87
CA ALA A 98 -11.93 4.78 4.68
C ALA A 98 -10.56 5.47 4.81
N ASP A 99 -10.38 6.32 5.83
CA ASP A 99 -9.11 6.93 6.23
C ASP A 99 -8.23 5.99 7.08
N GLU A 100 -8.76 4.88 7.63
CA GLU A 100 -7.93 3.87 8.28
C GLU A 100 -6.78 3.45 7.33
N HIS A 101 -5.57 3.41 7.86
CA HIS A 101 -4.36 3.36 7.04
C HIS A 101 -4.32 2.18 6.05
N ALA A 102 -4.73 0.97 6.45
CA ALA A 102 -4.79 -0.19 5.57
C ALA A 102 -5.88 -0.07 4.49
N ALA A 103 -7.05 0.46 4.84
CA ALA A 103 -8.13 0.73 3.90
C ALA A 103 -7.71 1.79 2.87
N ALA A 104 -7.24 2.94 3.34
CA ALA A 104 -6.77 4.03 2.49
C ALA A 104 -5.63 3.58 1.57
N ALA A 105 -4.63 2.88 2.09
CA ALA A 105 -3.52 2.37 1.28
C ALA A 105 -4.00 1.36 0.23
N THR A 106 -4.97 0.49 0.56
CA THR A 106 -5.56 -0.46 -0.41
C THR A 106 -6.28 0.26 -1.55
N LEU A 107 -7.06 1.29 -1.23
CA LEU A 107 -7.75 2.11 -2.22
C LEU A 107 -6.75 2.90 -3.08
N HIS A 108 -5.70 3.47 -2.47
CA HIS A 108 -4.61 4.11 -3.20
C HIS A 108 -3.87 3.13 -4.11
N ALA A 109 -3.59 1.90 -3.68
CA ALA A 109 -2.97 0.88 -4.54
C ALA A 109 -3.85 0.52 -5.74
N ALA A 110 -5.16 0.35 -5.52
CA ALA A 110 -6.11 0.13 -6.61
C ALA A 110 -6.14 1.32 -7.60
N HIS A 111 -6.14 2.55 -7.09
CA HIS A 111 -6.10 3.75 -7.91
C HIS A 111 -4.77 3.93 -8.65
N ALA A 112 -3.63 3.59 -8.03
CA ALA A 112 -2.32 3.60 -8.68
C ALA A 112 -2.31 2.68 -9.91
N TYR A 113 -2.94 1.49 -9.79
CA TYR A 113 -3.11 0.57 -10.91
C TYR A 113 -4.07 1.12 -11.99
N LEU A 114 -5.22 1.67 -11.60
CA LEU A 114 -6.25 2.09 -12.57
C LEU A 114 -5.91 3.40 -13.31
N PHE A 115 -5.26 4.34 -12.64
CA PHE A 115 -4.99 5.68 -13.16
C PHE A 115 -3.54 5.90 -13.57
N GLU A 116 -2.64 4.99 -13.21
CA GLU A 116 -1.20 5.05 -13.52
C GLU A 116 -0.49 6.32 -13.00
N CYS A 117 -1.13 7.05 -12.08
CA CYS A 117 -0.63 8.29 -11.48
C CYS A 117 0.35 8.01 -10.32
N ALA A 118 1.38 8.84 -10.20
CA ALA A 118 2.35 8.73 -9.11
C ALA A 118 1.79 9.08 -7.74
N ASP A 119 0.83 10.02 -7.68
CA ASP A 119 0.25 10.53 -6.44
C ASP A 119 -0.31 9.40 -5.56
N PHE A 120 -0.96 8.41 -6.16
CA PHE A 120 -1.54 7.30 -5.41
C PHE A 120 -0.48 6.39 -4.77
N ALA A 121 0.65 6.16 -5.43
CA ALA A 121 1.75 5.40 -4.82
C ALA A 121 2.42 6.19 -3.69
N ILE A 122 2.52 7.52 -3.84
CA ILE A 122 3.00 8.44 -2.80
C ILE A 122 2.04 8.44 -1.61
N TRP A 123 0.73 8.50 -1.83
CA TRP A 123 -0.25 8.45 -0.74
C TRP A 123 -0.25 7.09 -0.03
N ALA A 124 -0.05 5.98 -0.74
CA ALA A 124 0.13 4.67 -0.10
C ALA A 124 1.42 4.62 0.76
N SER A 125 2.51 5.23 0.30
CA SER A 125 3.75 5.41 1.09
C SER A 125 3.49 6.20 2.38
N ARG A 126 2.80 7.33 2.28
CA ARG A 126 2.46 8.20 3.42
C ARG A 126 1.59 7.48 4.45
N ARG A 127 0.57 6.72 4.02
CA ARG A 127 -0.24 5.91 4.95
C ARG A 127 0.60 4.93 5.78
N ALA A 128 1.70 4.40 5.24
CA ALA A 128 2.59 3.54 6.00
C ALA A 128 3.44 4.30 7.03
N VAL A 129 3.77 5.56 6.75
CA VAL A 129 4.46 6.47 7.68
C VAL A 129 3.49 6.93 8.78
N ASP A 130 2.29 7.38 8.40
CA ASP A 130 1.25 7.85 9.31
C ASP A 130 0.86 6.74 10.30
N ALA A 131 0.75 5.49 9.83
CA ALA A 131 0.46 4.34 10.69
C ALA A 131 1.55 4.06 11.74
N VAL A 132 2.81 4.42 11.47
CA VAL A 132 3.90 4.30 12.46
C VAL A 132 3.80 5.41 13.50
N ASP A 133 3.50 6.63 13.07
CA ASP A 133 3.27 7.78 13.97
C ASP A 133 2.08 7.52 14.90
N GLU A 134 0.93 7.11 14.36
CA GLU A 134 -0.27 6.79 15.13
C GLU A 134 -0.03 5.65 16.13
N GLN A 135 0.67 4.58 15.70
CA GLN A 135 0.99 3.46 16.60
C GLN A 135 1.85 3.92 17.79
N LEU A 136 2.81 4.81 17.58
CA LEU A 136 3.66 5.32 18.66
C LEU A 136 2.92 6.28 19.58
N GLN A 137 2.01 7.09 19.05
CA GLN A 137 1.12 7.92 19.87
C GLN A 137 0.26 7.06 20.79
N TYR A 138 -0.30 5.96 20.30
CA TYR A 138 -1.04 5.01 21.12
C TYR A 138 -0.18 4.36 22.23
N LEU A 139 1.06 4.00 21.91
CA LEU A 139 2.00 3.43 22.89
C LEU A 139 2.36 4.43 23.99
N ASP A 140 2.62 5.68 23.63
CA ASP A 140 2.90 6.78 24.58
C ASP A 140 1.71 7.03 25.51
N GLU A 141 0.48 6.99 24.99
CA GLU A 141 -0.75 7.10 25.79
C GLU A 141 -0.97 5.89 26.73
N SER A 142 -0.39 4.74 26.41
CA SER A 142 -0.52 3.49 27.18
C SER A 142 0.52 3.29 28.29
N ASP A 143 1.41 4.27 28.52
CA ASP A 143 2.56 4.19 29.43
C ASP A 143 3.52 3.00 29.13
N GLU A 144 3.55 2.53 27.87
CA GLU A 144 4.49 1.51 27.40
C GLU A 144 5.85 2.13 27.00
N ASP A 145 6.90 1.32 26.89
CA ASP A 145 8.24 1.80 26.49
C ASP A 145 8.22 2.17 24.99
N THR A 146 7.92 3.43 24.69
CA THR A 146 7.74 3.94 23.33
C THR A 146 9.10 4.15 22.64
N PRO A 147 9.35 3.50 21.50
CA PRO A 147 10.52 3.78 20.66
C PRO A 147 10.61 5.26 20.27
N ASP A 148 11.82 5.73 19.98
CA ASP A 148 12.02 7.07 19.42
C ASP A 148 11.28 7.22 18.08
N LEU A 149 10.43 8.24 17.97
CA LEU A 149 9.59 8.47 16.79
C LEU A 149 10.45 8.66 15.54
N ASP A 150 11.48 9.50 15.60
CA ASP A 150 12.34 9.75 14.45
C ASP A 150 13.04 8.46 14.01
N GLU A 151 13.52 7.63 14.94
CA GLU A 151 14.11 6.32 14.63
C GLU A 151 13.12 5.38 13.92
N ALA A 152 11.88 5.29 14.39
CA ALA A 152 10.86 4.45 13.80
C ALA A 152 10.42 4.92 12.41
N LEU A 153 10.24 6.24 12.22
CA LEU A 153 9.92 6.83 10.92
C LEU A 153 11.07 6.62 9.92
N VAL A 154 12.33 6.80 10.37
CA VAL A 154 13.52 6.50 9.55
C VAL A 154 13.57 5.02 9.16
N ALA A 155 13.22 4.10 10.07
CA ALA A 155 13.20 2.66 9.78
C ALA A 155 12.16 2.31 8.71
N GLU A 156 10.95 2.86 8.80
CA GLU A 156 9.91 2.67 7.79
C GLU A 156 10.34 3.18 6.41
N LEU A 157 10.90 4.39 6.35
CA LEU A 157 11.33 4.99 5.09
C LEU A 157 12.52 4.26 4.46
N ARG A 158 13.45 3.75 5.26
CA ARG A 158 14.53 2.88 4.76
C ARG A 158 13.99 1.59 4.17
N ARG A 159 13.01 0.96 4.83
CA ARG A 159 12.33 -0.22 4.30
C ARG A 159 11.66 0.07 2.96
N GLN A 160 10.98 1.22 2.83
CA GLN A 160 10.39 1.63 1.55
C GLN A 160 11.45 1.83 0.45
N LEU A 161 12.63 2.35 0.79
CA LEU A 161 13.75 2.45 -0.18
C LEU A 161 14.28 1.07 -0.59
N GLU A 162 14.37 0.11 0.35
CA GLU A 162 14.74 -1.28 0.07
C GLU A 162 13.71 -1.97 -0.85
N ASP A 163 12.42 -1.73 -0.63
CA ASP A 163 11.36 -2.20 -1.51
C ASP A 163 11.52 -1.65 -2.93
N LEU A 164 11.81 -0.35 -3.05
CA LEU A 164 12.03 0.31 -4.34
C LEU A 164 13.26 -0.26 -5.06
N ASP A 165 14.32 -0.60 -4.33
CA ASP A 165 15.52 -1.25 -4.88
C ASP A 165 15.21 -2.67 -5.38
N LEU A 166 14.43 -3.43 -4.60
CA LEU A 166 13.96 -4.74 -5.01
C LEU A 166 13.12 -4.65 -6.29
N ILE A 167 12.13 -3.75 -6.33
CA ILE A 167 11.24 -3.55 -7.48
C ILE A 167 12.04 -3.14 -8.72
N ALA A 168 13.03 -2.26 -8.58
CA ALA A 168 13.87 -1.79 -9.69
C ALA A 168 14.62 -2.94 -10.40
N THR A 169 14.91 -4.04 -9.70
CA THR A 169 15.50 -5.26 -10.28
C THR A 169 14.60 -5.87 -11.38
N TYR A 170 13.30 -5.61 -11.32
CA TYR A 170 12.27 -6.14 -12.23
C TYR A 170 11.69 -5.08 -13.18
N SER A 171 12.28 -3.89 -13.25
CA SER A 171 11.76 -2.74 -14.02
C SER A 171 11.40 -3.08 -15.47
N LYS A 172 12.18 -3.94 -16.14
CA LYS A 172 11.93 -4.35 -17.53
C LYS A 172 10.63 -5.12 -17.71
N ASP A 173 10.32 -6.01 -16.77
CA ASP A 173 9.08 -6.80 -16.80
C ASP A 173 7.89 -5.94 -16.38
N LEU A 174 8.06 -5.13 -15.34
CA LEU A 174 6.98 -4.33 -14.74
C LEU A 174 6.52 -3.16 -15.63
N ARG A 175 7.42 -2.59 -16.44
CA ARG A 175 7.10 -1.45 -17.31
C ARG A 175 5.89 -1.66 -18.22
N TYR A 176 5.61 -2.91 -18.60
CA TYR A 176 4.51 -3.27 -19.49
C TYR A 176 3.51 -4.24 -18.83
N ALA A 177 3.54 -4.37 -17.50
CA ALA A 177 2.68 -5.32 -16.80
C ALA A 177 1.19 -5.05 -17.02
N SER A 178 0.77 -3.80 -17.21
CA SER A 178 -0.62 -3.43 -17.49
C SER A 178 -1.17 -4.00 -18.80
N LEU A 179 -0.29 -4.37 -19.75
CA LEU A 179 -0.67 -5.02 -21.01
C LEU A 179 -0.82 -6.54 -20.87
N GLY A 180 -0.60 -7.07 -19.67
CA GLY A 180 -0.53 -8.49 -19.39
C GLY A 180 0.88 -9.05 -19.56
N LEU A 181 1.25 -9.96 -18.66
CA LEU A 181 2.53 -10.68 -18.72
C LEU A 181 2.30 -12.15 -19.08
N PRO A 182 3.32 -12.84 -19.63
CA PRO A 182 3.28 -14.28 -19.74
C PRO A 182 3.05 -14.91 -18.36
N ILE A 183 2.21 -15.95 -18.28
CA ILE A 183 1.84 -16.62 -17.02
C ILE A 183 3.09 -17.02 -16.21
N GLY A 184 4.13 -17.53 -16.87
CA GLY A 184 5.39 -17.89 -16.20
C GLY A 184 6.11 -16.70 -15.54
N THR A 185 6.05 -15.53 -16.17
CA THR A 185 6.60 -14.28 -15.61
C THR A 185 5.77 -13.81 -14.42
N SER A 186 4.44 -13.75 -14.54
CA SER A 186 3.56 -13.37 -13.42
C SER A 186 3.73 -14.28 -12.21
N VAL A 187 3.80 -15.60 -12.42
CA VAL A 187 4.04 -16.57 -11.33
C VAL A 187 5.38 -16.32 -10.65
N ARG A 188 6.44 -16.08 -11.41
CA ARG A 188 7.77 -15.74 -10.87
C ARG A 188 7.70 -14.46 -10.03
N LEU A 189 7.16 -13.38 -10.60
CA LEU A 189 7.07 -12.09 -9.90
C LEU A 189 6.21 -12.17 -8.64
N ARG A 190 5.18 -13.04 -8.60
CA ARG A 190 4.40 -13.27 -7.36
C ARG A 190 5.29 -13.83 -6.24
N VAL A 191 6.19 -14.75 -6.54
CA VAL A 191 7.13 -15.29 -5.55
C VAL A 191 8.17 -14.24 -5.16
N GLU A 192 8.74 -13.57 -6.15
CA GLU A 192 9.92 -12.71 -5.99
C GLU A 192 9.60 -11.28 -5.51
N LEU A 193 8.36 -10.80 -5.68
CA LEU A 193 7.93 -9.47 -5.23
C LEU A 193 6.90 -9.54 -4.12
N ARG A 194 5.78 -10.23 -4.32
CA ARG A 194 4.68 -10.21 -3.33
C ARG A 194 5.16 -10.71 -1.97
N THR A 195 5.83 -11.86 -1.91
CA THR A 195 6.30 -12.43 -0.63
C THR A 195 7.22 -11.50 0.15
N PRO A 196 8.35 -10.99 -0.41
CA PRO A 196 9.24 -10.09 0.33
C PRO A 196 8.59 -8.75 0.66
N LEU A 197 7.80 -8.17 -0.26
CA LEU A 197 7.13 -6.89 -0.01
C LEU A 197 6.00 -6.99 1.01
N SER A 198 5.48 -8.19 1.27
CA SER A 198 4.45 -8.43 2.31
C SER A 198 5.05 -8.78 3.68
N ALA A 199 6.37 -9.00 3.76
CA ALA A 199 7.02 -9.34 5.02
C ALA A 199 6.93 -8.17 6.01
N ARG A 200 6.75 -8.49 7.28
CA ARG A 200 6.63 -7.50 8.36
C ARG A 200 8.00 -6.92 8.72
#